data_AF-A0A1F3YSB7-F1
#
_entry.id   AF-A0A1F3YSB7-F1
#
_cell.length_a   1.000
_cell.length_b   1.000
_cell.length_c   1.000
_cell.angle_alpha   90.00
_cell.angle_beta   90.00
_cell.angle_gamma   90.00
#
_symmetry.space_group_name_H-M   'P 1'
#
loop_
_entity.id
_entity.type
_entity.pdbx_description
1 polymer ?
#
loop_
_entity_poly.entity_id
_entity_poly.type
_entity_poly.pdbx_seq_one_letter_code
_entity_poly.pdbx_strand_id
1 'polypeptide(L)' 'MNEPIHPVQLEALKRATPAQKLEAVAALYDTGIRLRMAGLRMTHPDWPDERLEHEARRSLRHAGT' A
#
# COMPACT_ATOMS: atom_id res chain seq x y z
N MET A 1 14.98 4.84 -5.92
CA MET A 1 14.85 6.19 -5.34
C MET A 1 15.01 6.04 -3.84
N ASN A 2 15.97 6.73 -3.23
CA ASN A 2 16.10 6.76 -1.76
C ASN A 2 16.19 8.24 -1.35
N GLU A 3 15.07 8.93 -1.46
CA GLU A 3 14.97 10.32 -1.02
C GLU A 3 14.75 10.32 0.49
N PRO A 4 15.49 11.15 1.26
CA PRO A 4 15.32 11.22 2.70
C PRO A 4 13.90 11.66 3.06
N ILE A 5 13.33 11.04 4.11
CA ILE A 5 12.02 11.43 4.65
C ILE A 5 12.06 12.90 5.03
N HIS A 6 11.06 13.66 4.59
CA HIS A 6 10.97 15.08 4.89
C HIS A 6 10.88 15.31 6.41
N PRO A 7 11.58 16.31 6.99
CA PRO A 7 11.63 16.50 8.45
C PRO A 7 10.26 16.57 9.13
N VAL A 8 9.27 17.19 8.47
CA VAL A 8 7.89 17.26 8.99
C VAL A 8 7.25 15.87 9.13
N GLN A 9 7.48 14.98 8.17
CA GLN A 9 6.97 13.60 8.21
C GLN A 9 7.67 12.80 9.32
N LEU A 10 8.97 13.02 9.51
CA LEU A 10 9.73 12.38 10.58
C LEU A 10 9.22 12.81 11.96
N GLU A 11 8.96 14.10 12.19
CA GLU A 11 8.42 14.59 13.45
C GLU A 11 6.99 14.09 13.71
N ALA A 12 6.16 13.97 12.67
CA ALA A 12 4.85 13.34 12.78
C ALA A 12 4.95 11.87 13.21
N LEU A 13 5.87 11.10 12.59
CA LEU A 13 6.12 9.71 12.95
C LEU A 13 6.66 9.54 14.37
N LYS A 14 7.48 10.48 14.87
CA LYS A 14 7.96 10.46 16.26
C LYS A 14 6.83 10.68 17.27
N ARG A 15 5.86 11.53 16.95
CA ARG A 15 4.73 11.87 17.84
C ARG A 15 3.62 10.82 17.82
N ALA A 16 3.50 10.03 16.74
CA ALA A 16 2.47 9.02 16.61
C ALA A 16 2.62 7.89 17.64
N THR A 17 1.50 7.48 18.24
CA THR A 17 1.45 6.28 19.09
C THR A 17 1.67 5.01 18.26
N PRO A 18 2.05 3.88 18.88
CA PRO A 18 2.15 2.61 18.16
C PRO A 18 0.87 2.23 17.40
N ALA A 19 -0.31 2.48 17.97
CA ALA A 19 -1.59 2.21 17.32
C ALA A 19 -1.79 3.06 16.06
N GLN A 20 -1.49 4.36 16.13
CA GLN A 20 -1.59 5.27 14.97
C GLN A 20 -0.63 4.87 13.84
N LYS A 21 0.54 4.33 14.18
CA LYS A 21 1.48 3.82 13.18
C LYS A 21 0.93 2.58 12.47
N LEU A 22 0.31 1.66 13.22
CA LEU A 22 -0.32 0.47 12.64
C LEU A 22 -1.50 0.84 11.75
N GLU A 23 -2.34 1.79 12.18
CA GLU A 23 -3.44 2.31 11.36
C GLU A 23 -2.92 2.94 10.05
N ALA A 24 -1.86 3.74 10.11
CA ALA A 24 -1.27 4.35 8.93
C ALA A 24 -0.72 3.29 7.95
N VAL A 25 -0.06 2.25 8.45
CA VAL A 25 0.45 1.15 7.62
C VAL A 25 -0.70 0.32 7.02
N ALA A 26 -1.76 0.06 7.77
CA ALA A 26 -2.94 -0.64 7.26
C ALA A 26 -3.62 0.16 6.14
N ALA A 27 -3.83 1.46 6.33
CA ALA A 27 -4.39 2.35 5.32
C ALA A 27 -3.51 2.44 4.05
N LEU A 28 -2.18 2.43 4.23
CA LEU A 28 -1.23 2.38 3.13
C LEU A 28 -1.38 1.07 2.33
N TYR A 29 -1.52 -0.06 3.02
CA TYR A 29 -1.69 -1.37 2.40
C TYR A 29 -2.99 -1.45 1.59
N ASP A 30 -4.09 -0.98 2.15
CA ASP A 30 -5.40 -0.91 1.46
C ASP A 30 -5.33 -0.03 0.21
N THR A 31 -4.66 1.12 0.32
CA THR A 31 -4.46 2.03 -0.82
C THR A 31 -3.61 1.35 -1.90
N GLY A 32 -2.53 0.68 -1.51
CA GLY A 32 -1.67 -0.09 -2.41
C GLY A 32 -2.44 -1.18 -3.15
N ILE A 33 -3.28 -1.96 -2.46
CA ILE A 33 -4.10 -3.00 -3.07
C ILE A 33 -5.04 -2.40 -4.12
N ARG A 34 -5.76 -1.32 -3.79
CA ARG A 34 -6.68 -0.66 -4.72
C ARG A 34 -5.96 -0.13 -5.96
N LEU A 35 -4.80 0.50 -5.77
CA LEU A 35 -3.97 0.98 -6.88
C LEU A 35 -3.52 -0.17 -7.77
N ARG A 36 -3.11 -1.30 -7.16
CA ARG A 36 -2.66 -2.46 -7.91
C ARG A 36 -3.81 -3.14 -8.66
N MET A 37 -4.99 -3.25 -8.05
CA MET A 37 -6.19 -3.74 -8.72
C MET A 37 -6.55 -2.87 -9.93
N ALA A 38 -6.49 -1.53 -9.81
CA ALA A 38 -6.74 -0.63 -10.93
C ALA A 38 -5.78 -0.89 -12.10
N GLY A 39 -4.49 -1.04 -11.81
CA GLY A 39 -3.49 -1.40 -12.82
C GLY A 39 -3.74 -2.78 -13.45
N LEU A 40 -4.09 -3.79 -12.64
CA LEU A 40 -4.40 -5.14 -13.14
C LEU A 40 -5.66 -5.15 -14.02
N ARG A 41 -6.67 -4.34 -13.68
CA ARG A 41 -7.90 -4.22 -14.48
C ARG A 41 -7.62 -3.66 -15.87
N MET A 42 -6.62 -2.77 -16.00
CA MET A 42 -6.20 -2.24 -17.31
C MET A 42 -5.51 -3.30 -18.18
N THR A 43 -4.78 -4.25 -17.58
CA THR A 43 -4.04 -5.28 -18.32
C THR A 43 -4.81 -6.59 -18.46
N HIS A 44 -5.82 -6.82 -17.61
CA HIS A 44 -6.65 -8.02 -17.53
C HIS A 44 -8.13 -7.64 -17.38
N PRO A 45 -8.76 -7.06 -18.42
CA PRO A 45 -10.15 -6.57 -18.34
C PRO A 45 -11.18 -7.68 -18.09
N ASP A 46 -10.85 -8.93 -18.46
CA ASP A 46 -11.76 -10.08 -18.34
C ASP A 46 -11.70 -10.75 -16.96
N TRP A 47 -10.79 -10.32 -16.08
CA TRP A 47 -10.65 -10.93 -14.77
C TRP A 47 -11.74 -10.44 -13.81
N PRO A 48 -12.37 -11.36 -13.03
CA PRO A 48 -13.29 -10.95 -11.97
C PRO A 48 -12.53 -10.23 -10.84
N ASP A 49 -13.24 -9.37 -10.12
CA ASP A 49 -12.67 -8.55 -9.03
C ASP A 49 -11.96 -9.38 -7.95
N GLU A 50 -12.50 -10.57 -7.64
CA GLU A 50 -11.91 -11.50 -6.67
C GLU A 50 -10.49 -11.93 -7.07
N ARG A 51 -10.28 -12.19 -8.37
CA ARG A 51 -8.96 -12.54 -8.91
C ARG A 51 -8.03 -11.33 -8.93
N LEU A 52 -8.55 -10.15 -9.28
CA LEU A 52 -7.78 -8.91 -9.24
C LEU A 52 -7.28 -8.61 -7.82
N GLU A 53 -8.14 -8.79 -6.81
CA GLU A 53 -7.78 -8.58 -5.41
C GLU A 53 -6.74 -9.60 -4.93
N HIS A 54 -6.93 -10.89 -5.26
CA HIS A 54 -5.97 -11.95 -4.91
C HIS A 54 -4.57 -11.63 -5.44
N GLU A 55 -4.47 -11.30 -6.74
CA GLU A 55 -3.18 -11.00 -7.38
C GLU A 55 -2.59 -9.67 -6.89
N ALA A 56 -3.43 -8.67 -6.62
CA ALA A 56 -2.98 -7.42 -6.02
C ALA A 56 -2.31 -7.67 -4.66
N ARG A 57 -2.98 -8.38 -3.76
CA ARG A 57 -2.45 -8.76 -2.43
C ARG A 57 -1.19 -9.61 -2.55
N ARG A 58 -1.17 -10.59 -3.46
CA ARG A 58 0.00 -11.43 -3.72
C ARG A 58 1.22 -10.61 -4.12
N SER A 59 1.05 -9.64 -5.02
CA SER A 59 2.16 -8.81 -5.52
C SER A 59 2.73 -7.85 -4.47
N LEU A 60 1.92 -7.41 -3.50
CA LEU A 60 2.35 -6.49 -2.44
C LEU A 60 3.01 -7.19 -1.24
N ARG A 61 2.99 -8.52 -1.18
CA ARG A 61 3.58 -9.31 -0.09
C ARG A 61 5.06 -8.98 0.17
N HIS A 62 5.80 -8.60 -0.87
CA HIS A 62 7.23 -8.28 -0.81
C HIS A 62 7.54 -6.81 -1.12
N ALA A 63 6.53 -5.93 -1.13
CA ALA A 63 6.73 -4.53 -1.55
C ALA A 63 7.56 -3.69 -0.55
N GLY A 64 7.79 -4.19 0.67
CA GLY A 64 8.51 -3.48 1.73
C GLY A 64 9.75 -4.21 2.25
N THR A 65 10.26 -5.21 1.52
CA THR A 65 11.45 -6.01 1.83
C THR A 65 12.50 -5.85 0.75
#